data_AF-A0A1B6MML4-F1
#
_entry.id   AF-A0A1B6MML4-F1
#
_cell.length_a   1.000
_cell.length_b   1.000
_cell.length_c   1.000
_cell.angle_alpha   90.00
_cell.angle_beta   90.00
_cell.angle_gamma   90.00
#
_symmetry.space_group_name_H-M   'P 1'
#
loop_
_entity.id
_entity.type
_entity.pdbx_description
1 polymer ?
#
loop_
_entity_poly.entity_id
_entity_poly.type
_entity_poly.pdbx_seq_one_letter_code
_entity_poly.pdbx_strand_id
1 'polypeptide(L)'
;MNEWEDLRKQARKLENDIDLKLVSFSKLGTGTVSTYKSNDSDTEHLLSTEHVFNSVALEIEELLTKLAAVNEKLGEIASNETGNGAAMLHTLQRHRDILQDYTQEFRKTQ
;
A
#
# COMPACT_ATOMS: atom_id res chain seq x y z
N MET A 1 22.72 14.45 8.19
CA MET A 1 21.56 14.02 7.39
C MET A 1 20.37 14.02 8.32
N ASN A 2 19.27 14.66 7.93
CA ASN A 2 18.10 14.80 8.79
C ASN A 2 17.29 13.50 8.65
N GLU A 3 17.46 12.56 9.58
CA GLU A 3 16.83 11.22 9.55
C GLU A 3 15.31 11.29 9.29
N TRP A 4 14.65 12.29 9.87
CA TRP A 4 13.26 12.65 9.58
C TRP A 4 12.98 12.89 8.08
N GLU A 5 13.80 13.68 7.41
CA GLU A 5 13.62 13.99 5.98
C GLU A 5 13.82 12.75 5.09
N ASP A 6 14.76 11.88 5.47
CA ASP A 6 15.01 10.64 4.74
C ASP A 6 13.84 9.65 4.91
N LEU A 7 13.30 9.52 6.12
CA LEU A 7 12.10 8.73 6.38
C LEU A 7 10.86 9.28 5.67
N ARG A 8 10.67 10.61 5.59
CA ARG A 8 9.58 11.20 4.80
C ARG A 8 9.68 10.86 3.32
N LYS A 9 10.89 10.93 2.75
CA LYS A 9 11.11 10.54 1.34
C LYS A 9 10.81 9.06 1.14
N GLN A 10 11.20 8.21 2.09
CA GLN A 10 10.90 6.79 2.06
C GLN A 10 9.40 6.52 2.15
N ALA A 11 8.69 7.18 3.07
CA ALA A 11 7.24 7.08 3.21
C ALA A 11 6.53 7.43 1.90
N ARG A 12 6.86 8.59 1.29
CA ARG A 12 6.29 8.99 -0.01
C ARG A 12 6.57 7.99 -1.13
N LYS A 13 7.77 7.40 -1.15
CA LYS A 13 8.10 6.39 -2.14
C LYS A 13 7.21 5.15 -1.96
N LEU A 14 7.09 4.66 -0.72
CA LEU A 14 6.22 3.53 -0.41
C LEU A 14 4.76 3.82 -0.73
N GLU A 15 4.27 5.03 -0.43
CA GLU A 15 2.92 5.47 -0.80
C GLU A 15 2.68 5.41 -2.31
N ASN A 16 3.61 5.91 -3.12
CA ASN A 16 3.51 5.84 -4.58
C ASN A 16 3.56 4.40 -5.09
N ASP A 17 4.43 3.57 -4.52
CA ASP A 17 4.56 2.16 -4.90
C ASP A 17 3.27 1.38 -4.55
N ILE A 18 2.66 1.68 -3.40
CA ILE A 18 1.37 1.10 -2.96
C ILE A 18 0.25 1.54 -3.90
N ASP A 19 0.14 2.83 -4.24
CA ASP A 19 -0.88 3.35 -5.16
C ASP A 19 -0.80 2.67 -6.54
N LEU A 20 0.39 2.61 -7.14
CA LEU A 20 0.61 1.95 -8.43
C LEU A 20 0.20 0.47 -8.41
N LYS A 21 0.53 -0.23 -7.32
CA LYS A 21 0.15 -1.64 -7.16
C LYS A 21 -1.33 -1.81 -6.88
N LEU A 22 -1.95 -0.97 -6.05
CA LEU A 22 -3.39 -1.00 -5.79
C LEU A 22 -4.20 -0.76 -7.06
N VAL A 23 -3.80 0.21 -7.89
CA VAL A 23 -4.45 0.45 -9.19
C VAL A 23 -4.30 -0.76 -10.11
N SER A 24 -3.13 -1.38 -10.15
CA SER A 24 -2.89 -2.59 -10.96
C SER A 24 -3.67 -3.79 -10.43
N PHE A 25 -3.71 -3.97 -9.12
CA PHE A 25 -4.45 -5.00 -8.41
C PHE A 25 -5.96 -4.87 -8.64
N SER A 26 -6.50 -3.64 -8.58
CA SER A 26 -7.91 -3.37 -8.85
C SER A 26 -8.31 -3.68 -10.29
N LYS A 27 -7.41 -3.44 -11.26
CA LYS A 27 -7.62 -3.85 -12.66
C LYS A 27 -7.64 -5.38 -12.82
N LEU A 28 -6.79 -6.10 -12.07
CA LEU A 28 -6.74 -7.56 -12.09
C LEU A 28 -7.98 -8.18 -11.41
N GLY A 29 -8.43 -7.62 -10.28
CA GLY A 29 -9.59 -8.09 -9.51
C GLY A 29 -10.94 -7.78 -10.16
N THR A 30 -11.05 -6.70 -10.93
CA THR A 30 -12.30 -6.36 -11.67
C THR A 30 -12.42 -7.12 -13.00
N GLY A 31 -11.32 -7.64 -13.55
CA GLY A 31 -11.30 -8.42 -14.79
C GLY A 31 -12.00 -9.79 -14.71
N THR A 32 -12.22 -10.32 -13.51
CA THR A 32 -12.85 -11.64 -13.27
C THR A 32 -14.39 -11.58 -13.12
N VAL A 33 -14.97 -10.42 -12.81
CA VAL A 33 -16.43 -10.32 -12.53
C VAL A 33 -17.30 -10.15 -13.79
N SER A 34 -16.73 -9.81 -14.95
CA SER A 34 -17.51 -9.43 -16.14
C SER A 34 -17.57 -10.45 -17.28
N THR A 35 -17.01 -11.65 -17.15
CA THR A 35 -16.78 -12.54 -18.30
C THR A 35 -17.34 -13.95 -18.05
N TYR A 36 -18.61 -14.10 -18.39
CA TYR A 36 -19.23 -15.28 -19.05
C TYR A 36 -19.12 -16.66 -18.35
N LYS A 37 -20.22 -17.23 -17.86
CA LYS A 37 -21.06 -18.16 -18.66
C LYS A 37 -20.55 -18.39 -20.10
N SER A 38 -19.51 -19.19 -20.31
CA SER A 38 -19.21 -19.97 -21.53
C SER A 38 -17.94 -20.77 -21.29
N ASN A 39 -18.05 -22.06 -20.99
CA ASN A 39 -17.74 -23.15 -21.91
C ASN A 39 -16.23 -23.31 -22.22
N ASP A 40 -15.63 -24.31 -21.57
CA ASP A 40 -14.61 -25.23 -22.12
C ASP A 40 -13.24 -24.61 -22.58
N SER A 41 -12.14 -25.01 -21.92
CA SER A 41 -10.72 -24.83 -22.31
C SER A 41 -9.86 -23.65 -21.76
N ASP A 42 -10.24 -22.97 -20.65
CA ASP A 42 -9.45 -21.83 -20.10
C ASP A 42 -8.86 -22.01 -18.69
N THR A 43 -8.90 -23.22 -18.11
CA THR A 43 -8.51 -23.47 -16.72
C THR A 43 -7.04 -23.16 -16.40
N GLU A 44 -6.12 -23.35 -17.35
CA GLU A 44 -4.68 -23.07 -17.15
C GLU A 44 -4.37 -21.57 -17.03
N HIS A 45 -5.10 -20.71 -17.77
CA HIS A 45 -4.83 -19.27 -17.81
C HIS A 45 -5.47 -18.53 -16.62
N LEU A 46 -6.60 -19.03 -16.13
CA LEU A 46 -7.26 -18.54 -14.91
C LEU A 46 -6.42 -18.80 -13.66
N LEU A 47 -5.82 -20.00 -13.53
CA LEU A 47 -4.91 -20.32 -12.43
C LEU A 47 -3.68 -19.40 -12.42
N SER A 48 -3.11 -19.12 -13.59
CA SER A 48 -1.98 -18.20 -13.72
C SER A 48 -2.35 -16.77 -13.29
N THR A 49 -3.55 -16.31 -13.63
CA THR A 49 -4.06 -14.99 -13.24
C THR A 49 -4.32 -14.89 -11.74
N GLU A 50 -4.87 -15.95 -11.13
CA GLU A 50 -5.10 -16.04 -9.69
C GLU A 50 -3.77 -16.05 -8.89
N HIS A 51 -2.76 -16.75 -9.39
CA HIS A 51 -1.42 -16.72 -8.81
C HIS A 51 -0.78 -15.32 -8.88
N VAL A 52 -0.93 -14.61 -9.99
CA VAL A 52 -0.44 -13.22 -10.13
C VAL A 52 -1.21 -12.28 -9.19
N PHE A 53 -2.54 -12.43 -9.09
CA PHE A 53 -3.36 -11.67 -8.16
C PHE A 53 -2.90 -11.86 -6.71
N ASN A 54 -2.74 -13.11 -6.26
CA ASN A 54 -2.25 -13.43 -4.93
C ASN A 54 -0.82 -12.90 -4.68
N SER A 55 0.06 -12.96 -5.67
CA SER A 55 1.41 -12.40 -5.57
C SER A 55 1.40 -10.89 -5.38
N VAL A 56 0.57 -10.17 -6.14
CA VAL A 56 0.43 -8.71 -6.04
C VAL A 56 -0.22 -8.33 -4.69
N ALA A 57 -1.20 -9.11 -4.23
CA ALA A 57 -1.82 -8.94 -2.92
C ALA A 57 -0.78 -8.99 -1.78
N LEU A 58 0.04 -10.05 -1.75
CA LEU A 58 1.11 -10.21 -0.76
C LEU A 58 2.14 -9.07 -0.82
N GLU A 59 2.46 -8.59 -2.02
CA GLU A 59 3.41 -7.49 -2.18
C GLU A 59 2.83 -6.16 -1.66
N ILE A 60 1.53 -5.91 -1.85
CA ILE A 60 0.84 -4.75 -1.26
C ILE A 60 0.84 -4.86 0.27
N GLU A 61 0.53 -6.02 0.84
CA GLU A 61 0.60 -6.24 2.29
C GLU A 61 2.01 -5.98 2.85
N GLU A 62 3.05 -6.43 2.16
CA GLU A 62 4.43 -6.19 2.55
C GLU A 62 4.77 -4.68 2.50
N LEU A 63 4.33 -3.97 1.46
CA LEU A 63 4.53 -2.53 1.35
C LEU A 63 3.77 -1.74 2.42
N LEU A 64 2.52 -2.10 2.72
CA LEU A 64 1.74 -1.51 3.81
C LEU A 64 2.43 -1.71 5.16
N THR A 65 2.97 -2.90 5.40
CA THR A 65 3.74 -3.21 6.61
C THR A 65 5.00 -2.37 6.71
N LYS A 66 5.73 -2.20 5.60
CA LYS A 66 6.92 -1.32 5.54
C LYS A 66 6.56 0.14 5.79
N LEU A 67 5.47 0.64 5.20
CA LEU A 67 5.02 2.02 5.43
C LEU A 67 4.61 2.24 6.88
N ALA A 68 3.94 1.26 7.51
CA ALA A 68 3.61 1.29 8.94
C ALA A 68 4.88 1.41 9.81
N ALA A 69 5.91 0.60 9.53
CA ALA A 69 7.17 0.65 10.26
C ALA A 69 7.92 1.98 10.07
N VAL A 70 7.86 2.58 8.87
CA VAL A 70 8.42 3.92 8.63
C VAL A 70 7.64 4.99 9.41
N ASN A 71 6.31 4.90 9.44
CA ASN A 71 5.46 5.81 10.21
C ASN A 71 5.70 5.70 11.72
N GLU A 72 5.99 4.50 12.24
CA GLU A 72 6.38 4.30 13.64
C GLU A 72 7.68 5.05 13.96
N LYS A 73 8.72 4.86 13.15
CA LYS A 73 10.01 5.58 13.29
C LYS A 73 9.87 7.09 13.17
N LEU A 74 9.04 7.58 12.24
CA LEU A 74 8.69 9.00 12.16
C LEU A 74 8.07 9.47 13.49
N GLY A 75 7.18 8.68 14.09
CA GLY A 75 6.60 8.95 15.41
C GLY A 75 7.62 9.05 16.54
N GLU A 76 8.60 8.15 16.58
CA GLU A 76 9.68 8.18 17.57
C GLU A 76 10.50 9.47 17.45
N ILE A 77 10.88 9.85 16.23
CA ILE A 77 11.66 11.07 15.98
C ILE A 77 10.85 12.33 16.32
N ALA A 78 9.59 12.38 15.89
CA ALA A 78 8.69 13.51 16.18
C ALA A 78 8.44 13.69 17.68
N SER A 79 8.46 12.60 18.46
CA SER A 79 8.32 12.63 19.92
C SER A 79 9.60 13.07 20.64
N ASN A 80 10.77 12.82 20.05
CA ASN A 80 12.07 13.20 20.61
C ASN A 80 12.50 14.64 20.26
N GLU A 81 11.99 15.23 19.16
CA GLU A 81 12.31 16.62 18.80
C GLU A 81 11.53 17.66 19.62
N THR A 82 12.26 18.49 20.38
CA THR A 82 11.70 19.60 21.15
C THR A 82 11.77 20.91 20.34
N GLY A 83 10.75 21.17 19.52
CA GLY A 83 10.64 22.45 18.79
C GLY A 83 9.75 22.40 17.54
N ASN A 84 9.97 21.39 16.67
CA ASN A 84 9.20 21.22 15.43
C ASN A 84 8.09 20.15 15.53
N GLY A 85 7.89 19.60 16.73
CA GLY A 85 7.00 18.46 16.98
C GLY A 85 5.59 18.62 16.40
N ALA A 86 4.97 19.80 16.48
CA ALA A 86 3.61 20.01 15.94
C ALA A 86 3.52 19.78 14.42
N ALA A 87 4.42 20.38 13.62
CA ALA A 87 4.42 20.21 12.17
C ALA A 87 4.80 18.78 11.75
N MET A 88 5.70 18.15 12.52
CA MET A 88 6.08 16.75 12.33
C MET A 88 4.92 15.81 12.65
N LEU A 89 4.21 16.03 13.75
CA LEU A 89 3.01 15.27 14.13
C LEU A 89 1.90 15.41 13.09
N HIS A 90 1.66 16.60 12.54
CA HIS A 90 0.71 16.78 11.43
C HIS A 90 1.11 15.98 10.19
N THR A 91 2.40 15.99 9.84
CA THR A 91 2.91 15.22 8.70
C THR A 91 2.77 13.72 8.93
N LEU A 92 3.11 13.25 10.13
CA LEU A 92 2.95 11.85 10.53
C LEU A 92 1.49 11.43 10.50
N GLN A 93 0.59 12.26 11.01
CA GLN A 93 -0.84 11.98 10.98
C GLN A 93 -1.32 11.79 9.55
N ARG A 94 -0.89 12.65 8.62
CA ARG A 94 -1.22 12.49 7.20
C ARG A 94 -0.73 11.14 6.63
N HIS A 95 0.49 10.73 6.95
CA HIS A 95 1.02 9.43 6.51
C HIS A 95 0.23 8.25 7.10
N ARG A 96 -0.26 8.36 8.35
CA ARG A 96 -1.12 7.35 8.98
C ARG A 96 -2.49 7.29 8.31
N ASP A 97 -3.09 8.44 8.02
CA ASP A 97 -4.38 8.50 7.33
C ASP A 97 -4.27 7.86 5.94
N ILE A 98 -3.22 8.19 5.17
CA ILE A 98 -2.95 7.59 3.85
C ILE A 98 -2.78 6.07 3.95
N LEU A 99 -1.98 5.59 4.92
CA LEU A 99 -1.81 4.15 5.14
C LEU A 99 -3.14 3.46 5.45
N GLN A 100 -3.99 4.09 6.26
CA GLN A 100 -5.31 3.56 6.58
C GLN A 100 -6.22 3.53 5.35
N ASP A 101 -6.23 4.60 4.54
CA ASP A 101 -6.99 4.66 3.29
C ASP A 101 -6.58 3.53 2.35
N TYR A 102 -5.27 3.34 2.10
CA TYR A 102 -4.77 2.25 1.26
C TYR A 102 -5.10 0.87 1.82
N THR A 103 -5.04 0.68 3.14
CA THR A 103 -5.43 -0.59 3.76
C THR A 103 -6.92 -0.88 3.56
N GLN A 104 -7.77 0.13 3.64
CA GLN A 104 -9.20 -0.02 3.37
C GLN A 104 -9.48 -0.29 1.90
N GLU A 105 -8.82 0.41 0.99
CA GLU A 105 -8.95 0.19 -0.45
C GLU A 105 -8.47 -1.21 -0.84
N PHE A 106 -7.34 -1.66 -0.30
CA PHE A 106 -6.84 -3.02 -0.49
C PHE A 106 -7.89 -4.06 -0.10
N ARG A 107 -8.45 -3.94 1.11
CA ARG A 107 -9.49 -4.84 1.63
C ARG A 107 -10.81 -4.80 0.87
N LYS A 108 -11.14 -3.66 0.22
CA LYS A 108 -12.32 -3.55 -0.64
C LYS A 108 -12.11 -4.17 -2.01
N THR A 109 -10.85 -4.22 -2.45
CA THR A 109 -10.45 -4.72 -3.77
C THR A 109 -10.18 -6.22 -3.75
N GLN A 110 -9.81 -6.76 -2.58
CA GLN A 110 -9.75 -8.18 -2.29
C GLN A 110 -11.15 -8.77 -2.14
#